data_AF-A0A0F8ZA53-F1
#
_entry.id   AF-A0A0F8ZA53-F1
#
_cell.length_a   1.000
_cell.length_b   1.000
_cell.length_c   1.000
_cell.angle_alpha   90.00
_cell.angle_beta   90.00
_cell.angle_gamma   90.00
#
_symmetry.space_group_name_H-M   'P 1'
#
loop_
_entity.id
_entity.type
_entity.pdbx_description
1 polymer ?
#
loop_
_entity_poly.entity_id
_entity_poly.type
_entity_poly.pdbx_seq_one_letter_code
_entity_poly.pdbx_strand_id
1 'polypeptide(L)' 'MKIKISLNESSADFAKEVEERSGIKVRECYQCGKCTAGCPVAYEMDYMPNQIIRFVQIGARNGRP' A
#
# COMPACT_ATOMS: atom_id res chain seq x y z
N MET A 1 9.65 25.75 -14.86
CA MET A 1 9.21 24.65 -15.75
C MET A 1 8.15 23.85 -15.01
N LYS A 2 6.87 23.92 -15.42
CA LYS A 2 5.79 23.14 -14.78
C LYS A 2 5.50 21.93 -15.67
N ILE A 3 6.03 20.78 -15.28
CA ILE A 3 5.71 19.52 -15.94
C ILE A 3 4.33 19.10 -15.43
N LYS A 4 3.31 19.12 -16.31
CA LYS A 4 2.03 18.47 -16.04
C LYS A 4 2.18 16.99 -16.32
N ILE A 5 2.49 16.23 -15.28
CA ILE A 5 2.38 14.77 -15.34
C ILE A 5 0.88 14.48 -15.21
N SER A 6 0.25 14.00 -16.29
CA SER A 6 -1.07 13.38 -16.18
C SER A 6 -0.91 12.07 -15.44
N LEU A 7 -1.09 12.11 -14.12
CA LEU A 7 -1.25 10.91 -13.32
C LEU A 7 -2.58 10.27 -13.73
N ASN A 8 -2.50 9.05 -14.23
CA ASN A 8 -3.66 8.18 -14.34
C ASN A 8 -4.33 8.07 -12.95
N GLU A 9 -5.57 8.53 -12.83
CA GLU A 9 -6.31 8.60 -11.55
C GLU A 9 -6.36 7.26 -10.80
N SER A 10 -6.25 6.15 -11.55
CA SER A 10 -6.27 4.77 -11.07
C SER A 10 -5.40 4.47 -9.85
N SER A 11 -4.22 5.08 -9.71
CA SER A 11 -3.26 4.69 -8.66
C SER A 11 -3.43 5.49 -7.36
N ALA A 12 -3.76 6.79 -7.48
CA ALA A 12 -3.90 7.69 -6.33
C ALA A 12 -5.16 7.38 -5.51
N ASP A 13 -6.20 6.87 -6.18
CA ASP A 13 -7.52 6.64 -5.61
C ASP A 13 -7.55 5.49 -4.60
N PHE A 14 -6.78 4.42 -4.83
CA PHE A 14 -6.84 3.26 -3.94
C PHE A 14 -6.19 3.51 -2.58
N ALA A 15 -5.00 4.12 -2.56
CA ALA A 15 -4.36 4.48 -1.29
C ALA A 15 -5.26 5.40 -0.47
N LYS A 16 -5.88 6.40 -1.12
CA LYS A 16 -6.79 7.34 -0.45
C LYS A 16 -8.01 6.62 0.13
N GLU A 17 -8.65 5.73 -0.63
CA GLU A 17 -9.78 4.93 -0.13
C GLU A 17 -9.40 4.13 1.12
N VAL A 18 -8.23 3.47 1.12
CA VAL A 18 -7.77 2.68 2.27
C VAL A 18 -7.49 3.57 3.47
N GLU A 19 -6.87 4.74 3.29
CA GLU A 19 -6.64 5.71 4.37
C GLU A 19 -7.95 6.20 4.98
N GLU A 20 -8.95 6.53 4.15
CA GLU A 20 -10.28 6.98 4.61
C GLU A 20 -11.03 5.90 5.39
N ARG A 21 -10.96 4.65 4.95
CA ARG A 21 -11.66 3.52 5.60
C ARG A 21 -10.98 3.04 6.88
N SER A 22 -9.64 3.07 6.93
CA SER A 22 -8.87 2.52 8.05
C SER A 22 -8.46 3.57 9.08
N GLY A 23 -8.44 4.85 8.71
CA GLY A 23 -7.85 5.92 9.52
C GLY A 23 -6.32 5.85 9.59
N ILE A 24 -5.67 4.92 8.88
CA ILE A 24 -4.22 4.74 8.85
C ILE A 24 -3.66 5.45 7.63
N LYS A 25 -2.64 6.30 7.83
CA LYS A 25 -1.91 6.96 6.75
C LYS A 25 -0.91 6.01 6.10
N VAL A 26 -1.37 5.15 5.20
CA VAL A 26 -0.54 4.12 4.54
C VAL A 26 0.63 4.72 3.75
N ARG A 27 0.51 5.97 3.27
CA ARG A 27 1.59 6.68 2.57
C ARG A 27 2.79 7.01 3.47
N GLU A 28 2.64 7.00 4.80
CA GLU A 28 3.73 7.20 5.75
C GLU A 28 4.55 5.91 6.00
N CYS A 29 4.08 4.75 5.53
CA CYS A 29 4.81 3.50 5.67
C CYS A 29 6.12 3.54 4.85
N TYR A 30 7.25 3.36 5.52
CA TYR A 30 8.58 3.33 4.91
C TYR A 30 9.14 1.90 4.78
N GLN A 31 8.27 0.88 4.80
CA GLN A 31 8.61 -0.52 4.55
C GLN A 31 9.61 -1.15 5.54
N CYS A 32 9.51 -0.81 6.83
CA CYS A 32 10.39 -1.35 7.88
C CYS A 32 10.20 -2.83 8.25
N GLY A 33 9.10 -3.45 7.84
CA GLY A 33 8.84 -4.88 8.08
C GLY A 33 8.39 -5.25 9.50
N LYS A 34 8.24 -4.31 10.44
CA LYS A 34 7.78 -4.61 11.82
C LYS A 34 6.44 -5.33 11.86
N CYS A 35 5.50 -4.96 10.99
CA CYS A 35 4.19 -5.62 10.89
C CYS A 35 4.32 -7.08 10.45
N THR A 36 5.23 -7.38 9.53
CA THR A 36 5.52 -8.75 9.08
C THR A 36 6.14 -9.57 10.20
N ALA A 37 7.14 -9.02 10.89
CA ALA A 37 7.77 -9.68 12.03
C ALA A 37 6.82 -9.93 13.22
N GLY A 38 5.82 -9.05 13.40
CA GLY A 38 4.83 -9.17 14.48
C GLY A 38 3.62 -10.05 14.15
N CYS A 39 3.40 -10.43 12.90
CA CYS A 39 2.24 -11.23 12.51
C CYS A 39 2.53 -12.72 12.74
N PRO A 40 1.80 -13.40 13.64
CA PRO A 40 2.09 -14.79 14.02
C PRO A 40 1.86 -15.79 12.90
N VAL A 41 1.11 -15.41 11.86
CA VAL A 41 0.77 -16.26 10.71
C VAL A 41 1.41 -15.77 9.41
N ALA A 42 2.37 -14.82 9.48
CA ALA A 42 3.02 -14.29 8.28
C ALA A 42 3.64 -15.39 7.40
N TYR A 43 4.16 -16.44 8.01
CA TYR A 43 4.82 -17.55 7.32
C TYR A 43 3.88 -18.38 6.42
N GLU A 44 2.56 -18.26 6.60
CA GLU A 44 1.54 -18.95 5.80
C GLU A 44 0.86 -18.02 4.78
N MET A 45 1.24 -16.74 4.71
CA MET A 45 0.62 -15.77 3.81
C MET A 45 1.30 -15.75 2.43
N ASP A 46 0.51 -15.63 1.37
CA ASP A 46 1.03 -15.42 -0.01
C ASP A 46 1.83 -14.11 -0.15
N TYR A 47 1.41 -13.08 0.58
CA TYR A 47 2.09 -11.79 0.65
C TYR A 47 2.24 -11.36 2.10
N MET A 48 3.43 -10.91 2.46
CA MET A 48 3.70 -10.40 3.80
C MET A 48 2.92 -9.12 4.08
N PRO A 49 2.56 -8.82 5.33
CA PRO A 49 1.82 -7.61 5.69
C PRO A 49 2.43 -6.31 5.14
N ASN A 50 3.76 -6.14 5.18
CA ASN A 50 4.40 -4.95 4.61
C ASN A 50 4.26 -4.85 3.08
N GLN A 51 4.27 -5.99 2.38
CA GLN A 51 4.06 -6.05 0.93
C GLN A 51 2.63 -5.66 0.57
N ILE A 52 1.64 -6.07 1.35
CA ILE A 52 0.23 -5.63 1.18
C ILE A 52 0.13 -4.11 1.32
N ILE A 53 0.77 -3.52 2.33
CA ILE A 53 0.84 -2.05 2.47
C ILE A 53 1.52 -1.41 1.26
N ARG A 54 2.59 -2.03 0.71
CA ARG A 54 3.25 -1.52 -0.49
C ARG A 54 2.32 -1.52 -1.71
N PHE A 55 1.52 -2.56 -1.89
CA PHE A 55 0.53 -2.63 -2.97
C PHE A 55 -0.49 -1.50 -2.86
N VAL A 56 -0.97 -1.20 -1.66
CA VAL A 56 -1.83 -0.05 -1.42
C VAL A 56 -1.13 1.26 -1.81
N GLN A 57 0.13 1.45 -1.40
CA GLN A 57 0.89 2.69 -1.70
C GLN A 57 1.06 2.96 -3.20
N ILE A 58 1.20 1.90 -4.02
CA ILE A 58 1.37 2.03 -5.47
C ILE A 58 0.05 1.98 -6.24
N GLY A 59 -1.08 1.82 -5.54
CA GLY A 59 -2.41 1.78 -6.14
C GLY A 59 -2.79 0.43 -6.76
N ALA A 60 -2.11 -0.66 -6.40
CA ALA A 60 -2.41 -1.99 -6.90
C ALA A 60 -3.71 -2.53 -6.31
N ARG A 61 -4.73 -2.72 -7.15
CA ARG A 61 -5.94 -3.49 -6.84
C ARG A 61 -5.83 -4.88 -7.46
N ASN A 62 -6.24 -5.92 -6.73
CA ASN A 62 -6.28 -7.32 -7.18
C ASN A 62 -4.94 -8.09 -7.23
N GLY A 63 -3.96 -7.73 -6.40
CA GLY A 63 -2.74 -8.55 -6.22
C GLY A 63 -1.77 -8.57 -7.42
N ARG A 64 -1.96 -7.71 -8.42
CA ARG A 64 -0.95 -7.46 -9.46
C ARG A 64 -0.05 -6.30 -9.02
N PRO A 65 1.27 -6.52 -8.86
CA PRO A 65 2.21 -5.45 -8.53
C PRO A 65 2.31 -4.40 -9.63
#